data_AF-A0A4Q0ZJA2-F1
#
_entry.id   AF-A0A4Q0ZJA2-F1
#
_cell.length_a   1.000
_cell.length_b   1.000
_cell.length_c   1.000
_cell.angle_alpha   90.00
_cell.angle_beta   90.00
_cell.angle_gamma   90.00
#
_symmetry.space_group_name_H-M   'P 1'
#
loop_
_entity.id
_entity.type
_entity.pdbx_description
1 polymer ?
#
loop_
_entity_poly.entity_id
_entity_poly.type
_entity_poly.pdbx_seq_one_letter_code
_entity_poly.pdbx_strand_id
1 'polypeptide(L)'
;MLKKLDDKLTLFFTSNFPYTSKINSNKKYLVTIGIGGNIGNVKSRFDKLFLYLKEDLRFDILMTSPLLLNPPFGFLNQNDFLNGIIVIKSNLSPNDFLKNMQRLENRLGRKRSFQDAPRTLDIDIIFFDNKKINTQKLIIPHKDWANRESVIIPLKYIKNYKTKKNIVINK
;
A
#
# COMPACT_ATOMS: atom_id res chain seq x y z
N MET A 1 17.37 3.61 8.38
CA MET A 1 18.26 2.44 8.12
C MET A 1 18.01 1.94 6.71
N LEU A 2 19.02 1.38 6.02
CA LEU A 2 18.90 0.81 4.67
C LEU A 2 19.38 -0.66 4.72
N LYS A 3 18.72 -1.55 3.98
CA LYS A 3 19.13 -2.95 3.82
C LYS A 3 19.03 -3.38 2.35
N LYS A 4 20.15 -3.69 1.72
CA LYS A 4 20.15 -4.32 0.38
C LYS A 4 19.68 -5.78 0.49
N LEU A 5 18.83 -6.20 -0.44
CA LEU A 5 18.41 -7.59 -0.58
C LEU A 5 19.20 -8.28 -1.70
N ASP A 6 19.41 -7.56 -2.80
CA ASP A 6 20.29 -7.91 -3.91
C ASP A 6 20.72 -6.61 -4.64
N ASP A 7 21.24 -6.74 -5.86
CA ASP A 7 21.72 -5.62 -6.69
C ASP A 7 20.62 -4.65 -7.14
N LYS A 8 19.36 -5.10 -7.17
CA LYS A 8 18.20 -4.36 -7.69
C LYS A 8 17.19 -3.99 -6.60
N LEU A 9 17.22 -4.70 -5.47
CA LEU A 9 16.20 -4.61 -4.43
C LEU A 9 16.80 -4.07 -3.13
N THR A 10 16.23 -2.98 -2.63
CA THR A 10 16.70 -2.32 -1.40
C THR A 10 15.54 -1.93 -0.50
N LEU A 11 15.63 -2.29 0.79
CA LEU A 11 14.69 -1.86 1.82
C LEU A 11 15.14 -0.58 2.51
N PHE A 12 14.19 0.34 2.71
CA PHE A 12 14.34 1.56 3.48
C PHE A 12 13.46 1.53 4.72
N PHE A 13 14.06 1.91 5.84
CA PHE A 13 13.40 2.04 7.14
C PHE A 13 13.39 3.52 7.52
N THR A 14 12.19 4.09 7.57
CA THR A 14 11.90 5.49 7.94
C THR A 14 11.06 5.53 9.22
N SER A 15 10.72 6.73 9.68
CA SER A 15 9.92 6.94 10.90
C SER A 15 8.53 6.28 10.85
N ASN A 16 7.88 6.26 9.68
CA ASN A 16 6.54 5.71 9.49
C ASN A 16 6.51 4.38 8.73
N PHE A 17 7.67 3.86 8.30
CA PHE A 17 7.79 2.65 7.48
C PHE A 17 9.03 1.85 7.88
N PRO A 18 8.91 0.76 8.69
CA PRO A 18 7.67 0.22 9.25
C PRO A 18 7.16 1.00 10.47
N TYR A 19 5.85 0.94 10.67
CA TYR A 19 5.11 1.43 11.83
C TYR A 19 4.24 0.30 12.38
N THR A 20 3.99 0.28 13.68
CA THR A 20 2.98 -0.60 14.30
C THR A 20 2.25 0.17 15.38
N SER A 21 0.93 0.17 15.29
CA SER A 21 0.06 0.84 16.24
C SER A 21 -0.21 -0.03 17.46
N LYS A 22 -0.44 0.63 18.60
CA LYS A 22 -0.94 0.01 19.83
C LYS A 22 -2.47 0.05 19.93
N ILE A 23 -3.15 0.63 18.94
CA ILE A 23 -4.61 0.80 18.97
C ILE A 23 -5.33 -0.54 18.84
N ASN A 24 -6.41 -0.69 19.61
CA ASN A 24 -7.40 -1.72 19.39
C ASN A 24 -8.59 -1.12 18.64
N SER A 25 -8.63 -1.30 17.33
CA SER A 25 -9.66 -0.69 16.48
C SER A 25 -10.91 -1.56 16.42
N ASN A 26 -12.06 -0.94 16.70
CA ASN A 26 -13.39 -1.55 16.56
C ASN A 26 -14.01 -1.38 15.16
N LYS A 27 -13.26 -0.78 14.22
CA LYS A 27 -13.74 -0.62 12.84
C LYS A 27 -13.91 -1.98 12.16
N LYS A 28 -14.87 -2.04 11.23
CA LYS A 28 -15.42 -3.29 10.69
C LYS A 28 -14.46 -4.06 9.79
N TYR A 29 -13.86 -3.37 8.82
CA TYR A 29 -13.10 -4.01 7.74
C TYR A 29 -11.61 -3.81 7.93
N LEU A 30 -10.83 -4.88 7.77
CA LEU A 30 -9.38 -4.88 7.67
C LEU A 30 -8.99 -4.79 6.19
N VAL A 31 -8.23 -3.76 5.83
CA VAL A 31 -7.85 -3.48 4.45
C VAL A 31 -6.34 -3.41 4.34
N THR A 32 -5.78 -4.12 3.37
CA THR A 32 -4.36 -4.04 3.02
C THR A 32 -4.23 -3.27 1.72
N ILE A 33 -3.51 -2.15 1.77
CA ILE A 33 -3.22 -1.34 0.58
C ILE A 33 -1.72 -1.39 0.25
N GLY A 34 -1.42 -1.42 -1.04
CA GLY A 34 -0.09 -1.19 -1.58
C GLY A 34 0.03 0.28 -1.99
N ILE A 35 1.19 0.87 -1.73
CA ILE A 35 1.52 2.23 -2.19
C ILE A 35 2.76 2.16 -3.08
N GLY A 36 2.79 2.97 -4.14
CA GLY A 36 3.88 3.00 -5.11
C GLY A 36 4.15 4.39 -5.66
N GLY A 37 5.41 4.72 -5.95
CA GLY A 37 5.78 5.97 -6.63
C GLY A 37 7.24 6.06 -7.01
N ASN A 38 7.54 6.82 -8.06
CA ASN A 38 8.91 7.03 -8.59
C ASN A 38 9.19 8.48 -9.06
N ILE A 39 8.25 9.42 -8.89
CA ILE A 39 8.44 10.82 -9.26
C ILE A 39 8.67 11.71 -8.02
N GLY A 40 9.77 12.47 -8.04
CA GLY A 40 10.09 13.49 -7.05
C GLY A 40 10.40 12.90 -5.67
N ASN A 41 10.07 13.64 -4.60
CA ASN A 41 10.31 13.17 -3.24
C ASN A 41 9.22 12.18 -2.75
N VAL A 42 9.34 10.93 -3.21
CA VAL A 42 8.36 9.86 -2.93
C VAL A 42 8.29 9.52 -1.44
N LYS A 43 9.42 9.47 -0.73
CA LYS A 43 9.44 9.19 0.72
C LYS A 43 8.62 10.22 1.50
N SER A 44 8.86 11.52 1.25
CA SER A 44 8.08 12.60 1.86
C SER A 44 6.59 12.50 1.51
N ARG A 45 6.26 12.09 0.28
CA ARG A 45 4.85 11.89 -0.12
C ARG A 45 4.20 10.73 0.61
N PHE A 46 4.91 9.63 0.83
CA PHE A 46 4.41 8.50 1.63
C PHE A 46 4.23 8.88 3.09
N ASP A 47 5.13 9.68 3.67
CA ASP A 47 4.95 10.23 5.02
C ASP A 47 3.71 11.14 5.10
N LYS A 48 3.48 12.00 4.09
CA LYS A 48 2.25 12.82 4.02
C LYS A 48 1.00 11.97 3.89
N LEU A 49 1.02 10.91 3.07
CA LEU A 49 -0.09 9.96 2.97
C LEU A 49 -0.39 9.30 4.32
N PHE A 50 0.65 8.84 5.02
CA PHE A 50 0.52 8.25 6.35
C PHE A 50 -0.12 9.24 7.33
N LEU A 51 0.32 10.50 7.35
CA LEU A 51 -0.27 11.52 8.22
C LEU A 51 -1.74 11.79 7.87
N TYR A 52 -2.08 11.95 6.59
CA TYR A 52 -3.48 12.12 6.18
C TYR A 52 -4.39 10.96 6.59
N LEU A 53 -3.90 9.72 6.43
CA LEU A 53 -4.64 8.54 6.87
C LEU A 53 -4.76 8.46 8.39
N LYS A 54 -3.73 8.91 9.13
CA LYS A 54 -3.70 8.88 10.60
C LYS A 54 -4.61 9.93 11.24
N GLU A 55 -4.75 11.10 10.62
CA GLU A 55 -5.58 12.20 11.11
C GLU A 55 -7.07 12.02 10.77
N ASP A 56 -7.39 11.18 9.78
CA ASP A 56 -8.75 10.94 9.33
C ASP A 56 -9.43 9.82 10.14
N LEU A 57 -10.45 10.18 10.92
CA LEU A 57 -11.20 9.29 11.81
C LEU A 57 -11.83 8.06 11.11
N ARG A 58 -11.93 8.08 9.77
CA ARG A 58 -12.44 6.95 8.97
C ARG A 58 -11.45 5.78 8.88
N PHE A 59 -10.18 6.01 9.23
CA PHE A 59 -9.11 5.02 9.14
C PHE A 59 -8.38 4.84 10.46
N ASP A 60 -8.02 3.60 10.76
CA ASP A 60 -7.12 3.25 11.86
C ASP A 60 -5.92 2.53 11.27
N ILE A 61 -4.76 3.20 11.17
CA ILE A 61 -3.53 2.54 10.69
C ILE A 61 -3.06 1.56 11.76
N LEU A 62 -2.93 0.29 11.37
CA LEU A 62 -2.49 -0.77 12.26
C LEU A 62 -0.99 -1.00 12.14
N MET A 63 -0.50 -1.07 10.90
CA MET A 63 0.93 -1.24 10.65
C MET A 63 1.30 -0.88 9.21
N THR A 64 2.59 -0.67 8.99
CA THR A 64 3.18 -0.51 7.67
C THR A 64 4.43 -1.38 7.54
N SER A 65 4.78 -1.75 6.31
CA SER A 65 6.04 -2.42 6.00
C SER A 65 7.20 -1.41 5.95
N PRO A 66 8.47 -1.87 5.88
CA PRO A 66 9.53 -1.07 5.28
C PRO A 66 9.19 -0.74 3.82
N LEU A 67 9.83 0.29 3.26
CA LEU A 67 9.70 0.63 1.84
C LEU A 67 10.69 -0.20 1.02
N LEU A 68 10.25 -0.76 -0.10
CA LEU A 68 11.10 -1.44 -1.07
C LEU A 68 11.36 -0.53 -2.27
N LEU A 69 12.62 -0.35 -2.63
CA LEU A 69 13.04 0.16 -3.92
C LEU A 69 13.23 -1.03 -4.87
N ASN A 70 12.57 -1.00 -6.03
CA ASN A 70 12.71 -2.01 -7.07
C ASN A 70 12.58 -1.40 -8.48
N PRO A 71 13.10 -2.08 -9.53
CA PRO A 71 13.00 -1.61 -10.90
C PRO A 71 11.56 -1.45 -11.41
N PRO A 72 11.34 -0.58 -12.41
CA PRO A 72 10.04 -0.47 -13.08
C PRO A 72 9.68 -1.76 -13.84
N PHE A 73 8.39 -1.95 -14.07
CA PHE A 73 7.84 -2.99 -14.95
C PHE A 73 7.07 -2.34 -16.11
N GLY A 74 7.11 -2.96 -17.29
CA GLY A 74 6.50 -2.43 -18.51
C GLY A 74 7.39 -1.38 -19.15
N PHE A 75 7.09 -0.08 -18.95
CA PHE A 75 7.91 1.00 -19.48
C PHE A 75 9.23 1.12 -18.69
N LEU A 76 10.38 0.83 -19.31
CA LEU A 76 11.65 0.73 -18.57
C LEU A 76 12.43 2.04 -18.48
N ASN A 77 12.16 3.02 -19.35
CA ASN A 77 12.89 4.30 -19.36
C ASN A 77 12.31 5.27 -18.29
N GLN A 78 12.39 4.85 -17.03
CA GLN A 78 11.94 5.61 -15.87
C GLN A 78 12.72 5.21 -14.61
N ASN A 79 12.60 6.02 -13.56
CA ASN A 79 13.21 5.73 -12.26
C ASN A 79 12.60 4.48 -11.61
N ASP A 80 13.40 3.85 -10.74
CA ASP A 80 12.95 2.81 -9.82
C ASP A 80 11.82 3.28 -8.91
N PHE A 81 10.98 2.33 -8.51
CA PHE A 81 9.83 2.57 -7.66
C PHE A 81 10.15 2.33 -6.20
N LEU A 82 9.71 3.25 -5.35
CA LEU A 82 9.48 2.94 -3.94
C LEU A 82 8.08 2.38 -3.78
N ASN A 83 7.98 1.24 -3.10
CA ASN A 83 6.74 0.53 -2.80
C ASN A 83 6.63 0.22 -1.31
N GLY A 84 5.42 0.12 -0.79
CA GLY A 84 5.17 -0.23 0.60
C GLY A 84 3.76 -0.78 0.82
N ILE A 85 3.55 -1.40 1.99
CA ILE A 85 2.25 -1.91 2.41
C ILE A 85 1.79 -1.14 3.64
N ILE A 86 0.50 -0.80 3.67
CA ILE A 86 -0.19 -0.25 4.84
C ILE A 86 -1.38 -1.16 5.14
N VAL A 87 -1.49 -1.60 6.38
CA VAL A 87 -2.67 -2.31 6.89
C VAL A 87 -3.47 -1.37 7.76
N ILE A 88 -4.75 -1.17 7.41
CA ILE A 88 -5.64 -0.23 8.08
C ILE A 88 -7.00 -0.87 8.35
N LYS A 89 -7.70 -0.41 9.40
CA LYS A 89 -9.13 -0.68 9.53
C LYS A 89 -10.00 0.50 9.10
N SER A 90 -11.16 0.20 8.53
CA SER A 90 -12.17 1.19 8.12
C SER A 90 -13.59 0.65 8.26
N ASN A 91 -14.57 1.55 8.41
CA ASN A 91 -16.00 1.22 8.31
C ASN A 91 -16.55 1.42 6.89
N LEU A 92 -15.77 1.98 5.98
CA LEU A 92 -16.19 2.29 4.62
C LEU A 92 -16.47 1.01 3.82
N SER A 93 -17.45 1.07 2.92
CA SER A 93 -17.65 0.02 1.92
C SER A 93 -16.44 -0.06 0.98
N PRO A 94 -16.21 -1.18 0.26
CA PRO A 94 -15.09 -1.29 -0.68
C PRO A 94 -15.05 -0.17 -1.72
N ASN A 95 -16.21 0.21 -2.27
CA ASN A 95 -16.31 1.28 -3.26
C ASN A 95 -16.05 2.67 -2.65
N ASP A 96 -16.50 2.92 -1.43
CA ASP A 96 -16.23 4.21 -0.77
C ASP A 96 -14.78 4.30 -0.31
N PHE A 97 -14.19 3.20 0.13
CA PHE A 97 -12.77 3.11 0.42
C PHE A 97 -11.95 3.43 -0.82
N LEU A 98 -12.24 2.79 -1.96
CA LEU A 98 -11.60 3.06 -3.24
C LEU A 98 -11.68 4.54 -3.63
N LYS A 99 -12.87 5.14 -3.57
CA LYS A 99 -13.07 6.57 -3.85
C LYS A 99 -12.21 7.47 -2.96
N ASN A 100 -12.05 7.11 -1.67
CA ASN A 100 -11.22 7.90 -0.76
C ASN A 100 -9.73 7.75 -1.07
N MET A 101 -9.26 6.56 -1.44
CA MET A 101 -7.86 6.38 -1.86
C MET A 101 -7.56 7.18 -3.13
N GLN A 102 -8.45 7.14 -4.14
CA GLN A 102 -8.31 7.94 -5.37
C GLN A 102 -8.27 9.45 -5.08
N ARG A 103 -9.09 9.93 -4.14
CA ARG A 103 -9.06 11.33 -3.70
C ARG A 103 -7.72 11.69 -3.04
N LEU A 104 -7.15 10.80 -2.23
CA LEU A 104 -5.85 11.02 -1.60
C LEU A 104 -4.72 11.04 -2.63
N GLU A 105 -4.73 10.16 -3.63
CA GLU A 105 -3.78 10.21 -4.74
C GLU A 105 -3.83 11.57 -5.44
N ASN A 106 -5.02 12.03 -5.81
CA ASN A 106 -5.21 13.33 -6.48
C ASN A 106 -4.72 14.48 -5.60
N ARG A 107 -5.06 14.48 -4.30
CA ARG A 107 -4.60 15.48 -3.33
C ARG A 107 -3.08 15.51 -3.19
N LEU A 108 -2.42 14.35 -3.31
CA LEU A 108 -0.98 14.20 -3.23
C LEU A 108 -0.27 14.34 -4.59
N GLY A 109 -1.00 14.84 -5.59
CA GLY A 109 -0.47 15.25 -6.88
C GLY A 109 -0.29 14.10 -7.86
N ARG A 110 -1.25 13.16 -7.91
CA ARG A 110 -1.27 12.08 -8.92
C ARG A 110 -1.00 12.62 -10.32
N LYS A 111 0.04 12.09 -10.96
CA LYS A 111 0.36 12.32 -12.38
C LYS A 111 0.41 10.96 -13.07
N ARG A 112 -0.40 10.76 -14.11
CA ARG A 112 -0.38 9.58 -14.96
C ARG A 112 -0.74 9.99 -16.38
N SER A 113 0.23 9.96 -17.28
CA SER A 113 0.06 10.36 -18.68
C SER A 113 -0.32 9.18 -19.59
N PHE A 114 0.15 7.97 -19.29
CA PHE A 114 -0.10 6.76 -20.07
C PHE A 114 -0.05 5.49 -19.18
N GLN A 115 -0.29 4.32 -19.78
CA GLN A 115 -0.16 3.03 -19.09
C GLN A 115 1.29 2.79 -18.64
N ASP A 116 1.50 2.32 -17.40
CA ASP A 116 2.83 2.13 -16.80
C ASP A 116 3.74 3.38 -16.73
N ALA A 117 3.15 4.56 -16.92
CA ALA A 117 3.85 5.82 -16.76
C ALA A 117 4.42 5.99 -15.34
N PRO A 118 5.49 6.79 -15.20
CA PRO A 118 5.95 7.26 -13.90
C PRO A 118 4.79 7.87 -13.12
N ARG A 119 4.75 7.63 -11.81
CA ARG A 119 3.67 8.10 -10.95
C ARG A 119 4.22 8.71 -9.66
N THR A 120 3.60 9.79 -9.23
CA THR A 120 3.90 10.44 -7.96
C THR A 120 3.44 9.59 -6.78
N LEU A 121 2.24 9.03 -6.86
CA LEU A 121 1.65 8.11 -5.90
C LEU A 121 0.58 7.26 -6.61
N ASP A 122 0.52 5.99 -6.25
CA ASP A 122 -0.49 5.01 -6.64
C ASP A 122 -0.87 4.23 -5.38
N ILE A 123 -2.16 4.01 -5.16
CA ILE A 123 -2.70 3.29 -4.01
C ILE A 123 -3.60 2.16 -4.52
N ASP A 124 -3.12 0.92 -4.38
CA ASP A 124 -3.83 -0.28 -4.77
C ASP A 124 -4.46 -0.97 -3.55
N ILE A 125 -5.74 -1.34 -3.63
CA ILE A 125 -6.39 -2.18 -2.61
C ILE A 125 -6.02 -3.64 -2.88
N ILE A 126 -5.13 -4.22 -2.06
CA ILE A 126 -4.66 -5.60 -2.21
C ILE A 126 -5.67 -6.58 -1.63
N PHE A 127 -6.08 -6.37 -0.37
CA PHE A 127 -7.03 -7.22 0.34
C PHE A 127 -8.07 -6.37 1.08
N PHE A 128 -9.27 -6.90 1.22
CA PHE A 128 -10.36 -6.27 1.95
C PHE A 128 -11.15 -7.34 2.71
N ASP A 129 -10.77 -7.57 3.97
CA ASP A 129 -11.10 -8.77 4.72
C ASP A 129 -10.88 -10.04 3.88
N ASN A 130 -11.82 -10.99 3.95
CA ASN A 130 -11.92 -12.19 3.14
C ASN A 130 -12.86 -12.00 1.93
N LYS A 131 -13.11 -10.75 1.51
CA LYS A 131 -14.01 -10.49 0.37
C LYS A 131 -13.36 -10.92 -0.94
N LYS A 132 -14.18 -11.48 -1.83
CA LYS A 132 -13.89 -11.61 -3.25
C LYS A 132 -14.79 -10.64 -4.00
N ILE A 133 -14.20 -9.71 -4.74
CA ILE A 133 -14.92 -8.72 -5.56
C ILE A 133 -14.38 -8.85 -6.97
N ASN A 134 -15.27 -8.99 -7.95
CA ASN A 134 -14.91 -9.01 -9.36
C ASN A 134 -15.89 -8.11 -10.12
N THR A 135 -15.56 -6.83 -10.20
CA THR A 135 -16.35 -5.82 -10.92
C THR A 135 -15.43 -5.03 -11.83
N GLN A 136 -16.00 -4.33 -12.82
CA GLN A 136 -15.22 -3.46 -13.72
C GLN A 136 -14.42 -2.38 -12.97
N LYS A 137 -14.90 -1.94 -11.80
CA LYS A 137 -14.27 -0.84 -11.03
C LYS A 137 -13.29 -1.31 -9.96
N LEU A 138 -13.42 -2.56 -9.49
CA LEU A 138 -12.66 -3.06 -8.35
C LEU A 138 -12.59 -4.59 -8.39
N ILE A 139 -11.36 -5.10 -8.28
CA ILE A 139 -11.05 -6.53 -8.17
C ILE A 139 -10.32 -6.75 -6.84
N ILE A 140 -10.85 -7.64 -6.00
CA ILE A 140 -10.27 -8.02 -4.70
C ILE A 140 -10.26 -9.55 -4.58
N PRO A 141 -9.12 -10.18 -4.21
CA PRO A 141 -7.79 -9.57 -4.07
C PRO A 141 -7.30 -8.89 -5.34
N HIS A 142 -6.39 -7.90 -5.22
CA HIS A 142 -5.84 -7.20 -6.38
C HIS A 142 -5.26 -8.22 -7.37
N LYS A 143 -5.57 -8.07 -8.66
CA LYS A 143 -5.09 -9.00 -9.69
C LYS A 143 -3.56 -9.10 -9.66
N ASP A 144 -3.02 -10.31 -9.77
CA ASP A 144 -1.57 -10.56 -9.85
C ASP A 144 -0.74 -10.09 -8.62
N TRP A 145 -1.36 -9.78 -7.48
CA TRP A 145 -0.64 -9.37 -6.26
C TRP A 145 0.43 -10.38 -5.85
N ALA A 146 0.14 -11.68 -6.02
CA ALA A 146 1.00 -12.80 -5.65
C ALA A 146 2.16 -13.03 -6.62
N ASN A 147 2.22 -12.29 -7.73
CA ASN A 147 3.31 -12.34 -8.72
C ASN A 147 4.14 -11.04 -8.72
N ARG A 148 3.84 -10.09 -7.82
CA ARG A 148 4.51 -8.79 -7.75
C ARG A 148 5.44 -8.72 -6.56
N GLU A 149 6.75 -8.69 -6.81
CA GLU A 149 7.76 -8.51 -5.76
C GLU A 149 7.55 -7.22 -4.96
N SER A 150 7.13 -6.14 -5.64
CA SER A 150 6.74 -4.86 -5.04
C SER A 150 5.61 -4.95 -4.02
N VAL A 151 4.84 -6.04 -4.03
CA VAL A 151 3.80 -6.34 -3.04
C VAL A 151 4.29 -7.41 -2.06
N ILE A 152 4.78 -8.55 -2.57
CA ILE A 152 5.11 -9.73 -1.76
C ILE A 152 6.23 -9.44 -0.76
N ILE A 153 7.29 -8.75 -1.18
CA ILE A 153 8.44 -8.49 -0.32
C ILE A 153 8.05 -7.58 0.85
N PRO A 154 7.41 -6.40 0.63
CA PRO A 154 6.86 -5.61 1.73
C PRO A 154 5.84 -6.37 2.59
N LEU A 155 4.98 -7.19 1.98
CA LEU A 155 3.94 -7.95 2.69
C LEU A 155 4.52 -8.95 3.70
N LYS A 156 5.70 -9.55 3.44
CA LYS A 156 6.40 -10.44 4.39
C LYS A 156 6.75 -9.76 5.73
N TYR A 157 6.79 -8.42 5.77
CA TYR A 157 7.06 -7.65 6.99
C TYR A 157 5.81 -7.32 7.80
N ILE A 158 4.63 -7.57 7.24
CA ILE A 158 3.36 -7.40 7.94
C ILE A 158 3.15 -8.62 8.83
N LYS A 159 3.36 -8.43 10.14
CA LYS A 159 3.08 -9.48 11.12
C LYS A 159 1.57 -9.75 11.16
N ASN A 160 1.18 -11.01 11.35
CA ASN A 160 -0.23 -11.41 11.50
C ASN A 160 -0.91 -10.52 12.54
N TYR A 161 -1.72 -9.56 12.09
CA TYR A 161 -2.56 -8.77 12.97
C TYR A 161 -3.54 -9.76 13.60
N LYS A 162 -3.45 -9.95 14.92
CA LYS A 162 -4.32 -10.83 15.70
C LYS A 162 -5.76 -10.36 15.60
N THR A 163 -6.42 -10.71 14.51
CA THR A 163 -7.87 -10.69 14.38
C THR A 163 -8.32 -12.14 14.49
N LYS A 164 -9.38 -12.40 15.25
CA LYS A 164 -10.04 -13.72 15.38
C LYS A 164 -10.51 -14.30 14.03
N LYS A 165 -10.25 -13.61 12.92
CA LYS A 165 -10.38 -14.06 11.54
C LYS A 165 -8.99 -13.94 10.93
N ASN A 166 -8.27 -15.05 10.89
CA ASN A 166 -6.96 -15.15 10.25
C ASN A 166 -7.01 -14.45 8.88
N ILE A 167 -6.14 -13.48 8.63
CA ILE A 167 -5.70 -13.23 7.25
C ILE A 167 -4.94 -14.48 6.88
N VAL A 168 -5.68 -15.44 6.33
CA VAL A 168 -5.10 -16.65 5.79
C VAL A 168 -4.42 -16.23 4.50
N ILE A 169 -3.13 -15.88 4.59
CA ILE A 169 -2.24 -15.83 3.43
C ILE A 169 -1.92 -17.29 3.06
N ASN A 170 -2.94 -18.05 2.67
CA ASN A 170 -2.70 -19.36 2.07
C ASN A 170 -2.37 -19.12 0.61
N LYS A 171 -1.21 -19.63 0.22
CA LYS A 171 -0.82 -19.83 -1.18
C LYS A 171 -1.89 -20.62 -1.93
#